data_AF-A0A4Y2TTX0-F1
#
_entry.id   AF-A0A4Y2TTX0-F1
#
_cell.length_a   1.000
_cell.length_b   1.000
_cell.length_c   1.000
_cell.angle_alpha   90.00
_cell.angle_beta   90.00
_cell.angle_gamma   90.00
#
_symmetry.space_group_name_H-M   'P 1'
#
loop_
_entity.id
_entity.type
_entity.pdbx_description
1 polymer ?
#
loop_
_entity_poly.entity_id
_entity_poly.type
_entity_poly.pdbx_seq_one_letter_code
_entity_poly.pdbx_strand_id
1 'polypeptide(L)'
;MEFKVQIEKLVGASNWNKWKRQNKLFLRHNDVHDVLTGDRECPSLPADASSELISAYEKGQESFVKDDSLDQLILVGKIGDSNIELAAICNIAESVWERMLSVYEQSCD
;
A
#
# COMPACT_ATOMS: atom_id res chain seq x y z
N MET A 1 0.03 -17.74 -15.77
CA MET A 1 0.27 -18.58 -14.58
C MET A 1 -0.08 -17.71 -13.38
N GLU A 2 -1.05 -18.09 -12.55
CA GLU A 2 -1.46 -17.29 -11.39
C GLU A 2 -0.41 -17.49 -10.28
N PHE A 3 0.41 -16.46 -10.03
CA PHE A 3 1.49 -16.54 -9.04
C PHE A 3 0.89 -16.47 -7.63
N LYS A 4 0.57 -17.64 -7.05
CA LYS A 4 0.03 -17.75 -5.69
C LYS A 4 1.15 -17.70 -4.65
N VAL A 5 1.45 -16.50 -4.16
CA VAL A 5 2.29 -16.34 -2.97
C VAL A 5 1.42 -16.52 -1.72
N GLN A 6 1.74 -17.51 -0.90
CA GLN A 6 1.24 -17.55 0.47
C GLN A 6 2.06 -16.58 1.33
N ILE A 7 1.51 -15.38 1.51
CA ILE A 7 1.99 -14.43 2.52
C ILE A 7 1.34 -14.83 3.84
N GLU A 8 2.16 -15.02 4.88
CA GLU A 8 1.65 -15.30 6.23
C GLU A 8 0.93 -14.08 6.79
N LYS A 9 -0.04 -14.26 7.69
CA LYS A 9 -0.66 -13.11 8.35
C LYS A 9 0.32 -12.45 9.33
N LEU A 10 0.28 -11.13 9.46
CA LEU A 10 1.06 -10.39 10.46
C LEU A 10 0.49 -10.65 11.86
N VAL A 11 1.24 -11.37 12.69
CA VAL A 11 0.82 -11.72 14.06
C VAL A 11 1.37 -10.72 15.07
N GLY A 12 2.60 -10.26 14.84
CA GLY A 12 3.28 -9.31 15.71
C GLY A 12 4.76 -9.17 15.34
N ALA A 13 5.56 -8.64 16.27
CA ALA A 13 6.98 -8.37 16.04
C ALA A 13 7.79 -9.62 15.65
N SER A 14 7.38 -10.81 16.12
CA SER A 14 8.05 -12.08 15.87
C SER A 14 8.12 -12.48 14.40
N ASN A 15 7.14 -12.08 13.59
CA ASN A 15 7.12 -12.37 12.16
C ASN A 15 7.15 -11.12 11.26
N TRP A 16 7.35 -9.93 11.84
CA TRP A 16 7.35 -8.65 11.13
C TRP A 16 8.30 -8.63 9.92
N ASN A 17 9.59 -8.92 10.10
CA ASN A 17 10.58 -8.82 9.03
C ASN A 17 10.25 -9.74 7.84
N LYS A 18 9.74 -10.94 8.13
CA LYS A 18 9.31 -11.91 7.12
C LYS A 18 8.07 -11.39 6.37
N TRP A 19 7.07 -10.94 7.12
CA TRP A 19 5.84 -10.37 6.57
C TRP A 19 6.13 -9.14 5.68
N LYS A 20 6.96 -8.21 6.18
CA LYS A 20 7.42 -7.00 5.47
C LYS A 20 8.08 -7.38 4.13
N ARG A 21 8.99 -8.36 4.15
CA ARG A 21 9.70 -8.81 2.94
C ARG A 21 8.77 -9.47 1.92
N GLN A 22 7.85 -10.32 2.38
CA GLN A 22 6.89 -11.00 1.52
C GLN A 22 5.94 -10.02 0.81
N ASN A 23 5.37 -9.06 1.54
CA ASN A 23 4.51 -8.03 0.95
C ASN A 23 5.27 -7.18 -0.08
N LYS A 24 6.47 -6.69 0.26
CA LYS A 24 7.28 -5.92 -0.70
C LYS A 24 7.55 -6.68 -2.00
N LEU A 25 7.87 -7.97 -1.93
CA LEU A 25 8.10 -8.78 -3.13
C LEU A 25 6.83 -8.98 -3.95
N PHE A 26 5.69 -9.21 -3.29
CA PHE A 26 4.43 -9.41 -3.98
C PHE A 26 3.91 -8.13 -4.63
N LEU A 27 4.04 -6.98 -3.97
CA LEU A 27 3.63 -5.68 -4.53
C LEU A 27 4.52 -5.29 -5.70
N ARG A 28 5.84 -5.56 -5.64
CA ARG A 28 6.75 -5.38 -6.78
C ARG A 28 6.42 -6.27 -7.97
N HIS A 29 5.95 -7.49 -7.71
CA HIS A 29 5.50 -8.38 -8.78
C HIS A 29 4.24 -7.85 -9.49
N ASN A 30 3.39 -7.13 -8.76
CA ASN A 30 2.18 -6.50 -9.28
C ASN A 30 2.41 -5.04 -9.76
N ASP A 31 3.65 -4.55 -9.71
CA ASP A 31 4.05 -3.21 -10.17
C ASP A 31 3.33 -2.04 -9.46
N VAL A 32 3.08 -2.21 -8.16
CA VAL A 32 2.33 -1.25 -7.33
C VAL A 32 3.08 -0.83 -6.05
N HIS A 33 4.28 -1.37 -5.82
CA HIS A 33 5.09 -1.08 -4.62
C HIS A 33 5.44 0.41 -4.46
N ASP A 34 5.52 1.17 -5.54
CA ASP A 34 5.78 2.62 -5.54
C ASP A 34 4.63 3.44 -4.92
N VAL A 35 3.38 2.95 -5.00
CA VAL A 35 2.23 3.53 -4.29
C VAL A 35 2.37 3.32 -2.79
N LEU A 36 2.67 2.08 -2.38
CA LEU A 36 2.90 1.75 -0.97
C LEU A 36 3.97 2.64 -0.32
N THR A 37 5.06 2.94 -1.03
CA THR A 37 6.19 3.72 -0.48
C THR A 37 6.02 5.23 -0.61
N GLY A 38 4.94 5.71 -1.24
CA GLY A 38 4.75 7.14 -1.51
C GLY A 38 5.65 7.68 -2.62
N ASP A 39 6.41 6.82 -3.32
CA ASP A 39 7.26 7.24 -4.45
C ASP A 39 6.40 7.74 -5.62
N ARG A 40 5.16 7.22 -5.73
CA ARG A 40 4.16 7.66 -6.69
C ARG A 40 3.02 8.37 -5.95
N GLU A 41 2.89 9.68 -6.18
CA GLU A 41 1.83 10.48 -5.58
C GLU A 41 0.52 10.43 -6.37
N CYS A 42 -0.60 10.62 -5.67
CA CYS A 42 -1.90 10.80 -6.30
C CYS A 42 -1.88 12.08 -7.16
N PRO A 43 -2.28 12.02 -8.44
CA PRO A 43 -2.29 13.20 -9.29
C PRO A 43 -3.17 14.31 -8.70
N SER A 44 -2.71 15.56 -8.84
CA SER A 44 -3.47 16.75 -8.45
C SER A 44 -3.77 17.61 -9.67
N LEU A 45 -4.98 18.17 -9.75
CA LEU A 45 -5.38 19.06 -10.84
C LEU A 45 -5.09 20.54 -10.50
N PRO A 46 -4.36 21.28 -11.35
CA PRO A 46 -4.22 22.73 -11.22
C PRO A 46 -5.56 23.46 -11.39
N ALA A 47 -5.71 24.62 -10.75
CA ALA A 47 -6.96 25.39 -10.77
C ALA A 47 -7.37 25.90 -12.17
N ASP A 48 -6.40 26.04 -13.08
CA ASP A 48 -6.54 26.55 -14.44
C ASP A 48 -6.19 25.50 -15.51
N ALA A 49 -6.39 24.21 -15.18
CA ALA A 49 -6.05 23.11 -16.07
C ALA A 49 -6.79 23.17 -17.42
N SER A 50 -6.05 22.93 -18.51
CA SER A 50 -6.62 22.74 -19.85
C SER A 50 -7.45 21.46 -19.92
N SER A 51 -8.33 21.34 -20.92
CA SER A 51 -9.11 20.11 -21.15
C SER A 51 -8.22 18.86 -21.32
N GLU A 52 -7.03 19.01 -21.90
CA GLU A 52 -6.06 17.92 -22.06
C GLU A 52 -5.48 17.49 -20.72
N LEU A 53 -5.15 18.45 -19.85
CA LEU A 53 -4.66 18.18 -18.49
C LEU A 53 -5.74 17.55 -17.61
N ILE A 54 -7.01 17.95 -17.75
CA ILE A 54 -8.15 17.33 -17.06
C ILE A 54 -8.28 15.85 -17.45
N SER A 55 -8.24 15.54 -18.75
CA SER A 55 -8.35 14.15 -19.20
C SER A 55 -7.15 13.29 -18.75
N ALA A 56 -5.93 13.85 -18.77
CA ALA A 56 -4.75 13.15 -18.25
C ALA A 56 -4.84 12.92 -16.74
N TYR A 57 -5.34 13.90 -15.99
CA TYR A 57 -5.60 13.81 -14.55
C TYR A 57 -6.62 12.71 -14.23
N GLU A 58 -7.77 12.68 -14.89
CA GLU A 58 -8.83 11.69 -14.64
C GLU A 58 -8.29 10.26 -14.85
N LYS A 59 -7.56 10.05 -15.95
CA LYS A 59 -6.93 8.76 -16.24
C LYS A 59 -5.86 8.38 -15.21
N GLY A 60 -5.04 9.36 -14.80
CA GLY A 60 -4.02 9.15 -13.77
C GLY A 60 -4.65 8.82 -12.41
N GLN A 61 -5.72 9.52 -12.05
CA GLN A 61 -6.45 9.31 -10.79
C GLN A 61 -7.10 7.93 -10.75
N GLU A 62 -7.75 7.50 -11.84
CA GLU A 62 -8.33 6.16 -11.94
C GLU A 62 -7.25 5.07 -11.78
N SER A 63 -6.10 5.23 -12.46
CA SER A 63 -4.97 4.30 -12.34
C SER A 63 -4.42 4.26 -10.92
N PHE A 64 -4.25 5.42 -10.28
CA PHE A 64 -3.74 5.51 -8.92
C PHE A 64 -4.67 4.80 -7.93
N VAL A 65 -5.98 5.12 -7.98
CA VAL A 65 -6.98 4.53 -7.08
C VAL A 65 -7.04 3.01 -7.22
N LYS A 66 -6.94 2.51 -8.46
CA LYS A 66 -6.93 1.06 -8.72
C LYS A 66 -5.74 0.36 -8.07
N ASP A 67 -4.56 0.94 -8.21
CA ASP A 67 -3.32 0.36 -7.70
C ASP A 67 -3.24 0.48 -6.17
N ASP A 68 -3.64 1.63 -5.60
CA ASP A 68 -3.79 1.81 -4.15
C ASP A 68 -4.78 0.80 -3.56
N SER A 69 -5.91 0.57 -4.23
CA SER A 69 -6.88 -0.46 -3.81
C SER A 69 -6.28 -1.87 -3.83
N LEU A 70 -5.43 -2.18 -4.81
CA LEU A 70 -4.74 -3.46 -4.88
C LEU A 70 -3.75 -3.61 -3.73
N ASP A 71 -2.94 -2.59 -3.46
CA ASP A 71 -2.01 -2.56 -2.33
C ASP A 71 -2.75 -2.74 -1.00
N GLN A 72 -3.83 -1.98 -0.77
CA GLN A 72 -4.65 -2.11 0.42
C GLN A 72 -5.21 -3.52 0.58
N LEU A 73 -5.74 -4.12 -0.49
CA LEU A 73 -6.27 -5.50 -0.45
C LEU A 73 -5.18 -6.51 -0.08
N ILE A 74 -3.97 -6.33 -0.61
CA ILE A 74 -2.81 -7.18 -0.29
C ILE A 74 -2.40 -7.00 1.17
N LEU A 75 -2.24 -5.77 1.65
CA LEU A 75 -1.81 -5.49 3.02
C LEU A 75 -2.85 -5.96 4.03
N VAL A 76 -4.09 -5.46 3.92
CA VAL A 76 -5.18 -5.75 4.87
C VAL A 76 -5.54 -7.23 4.85
N GLY A 77 -5.57 -7.86 3.67
CA GLY A 77 -5.82 -9.30 3.55
C GLY A 77 -4.78 -10.17 4.26
N LYS A 78 -3.60 -9.62 4.56
CA LYS A 78 -2.48 -10.30 5.23
C LYS A 78 -2.20 -9.73 6.62
N ILE A 79 -3.05 -8.85 7.14
CA ILE A 79 -2.98 -8.40 8.53
C ILE A 79 -3.70 -9.43 9.40
N GLY A 80 -3.09 -9.78 10.54
CA GLY A 80 -3.74 -10.59 11.56
C GLY A 80 -4.78 -9.80 12.33
N ASP A 81 -5.78 -10.49 12.90
CA ASP A 81 -6.94 -9.85 13.53
C ASP A 81 -6.54 -8.88 14.66
N SER A 82 -5.44 -9.16 15.37
CA SER A 82 -4.87 -8.28 16.41
C SER A 82 -4.37 -6.93 15.90
N ASN A 83 -4.17 -6.80 14.59
CA ASN A 83 -3.59 -5.62 13.93
C ASN A 83 -4.59 -4.91 13.00
N ILE A 84 -5.83 -5.41 12.88
CA ILE A 84 -6.80 -4.88 11.92
C ILE A 84 -7.26 -3.45 12.28
N GLU A 85 -7.37 -3.16 13.57
CA GLU A 85 -7.75 -1.82 14.06
C GLU A 85 -6.71 -0.75 13.69
N LEU A 86 -5.42 -1.13 13.58
CA LEU A 86 -4.36 -0.21 13.15
C LEU A 86 -4.51 0.18 11.68
N ALA A 87 -5.00 -0.73 10.84
CA ALA A 87 -5.23 -0.48 9.42
C ALA A 87 -6.60 0.20 9.15
N ALA A 88 -7.60 -0.05 10.00
CA ALA A 88 -8.97 0.44 9.81
C ALA A 88 -9.12 1.98 9.78
N ILE A 89 -8.15 2.71 10.34
CA ILE A 89 -8.13 4.18 10.35
C ILE A 89 -7.40 4.79 9.14
N CYS A 90 -6.75 3.96 8.31
CA CYS A 90 -5.98 4.40 7.15
C CYS A 90 -6.84 4.30 5.90
N ASN A 91 -6.76 5.31 5.03
CA ASN A 91 -7.58 5.38 3.80
C ASN A 91 -6.79 5.05 2.53
N ILE A 92 -5.46 4.97 2.63
CA ILE A 92 -4.54 4.64 1.54
C ILE A 92 -3.50 3.62 2.02
N ALA A 93 -2.95 2.84 1.09
CA ALA A 93 -1.98 1.80 1.36
C ALA A 93 -0.71 2.32 2.04
N GLU A 94 -0.23 3.49 1.62
CA GLU A 94 0.94 4.15 2.21
C GLU A 94 0.74 4.38 3.71
N SER A 95 -0.39 4.94 4.13
CA SER A 95 -0.67 5.19 5.55
C SER A 95 -0.76 3.90 6.37
N VAL A 96 -1.34 2.81 5.81
CA VAL A 96 -1.33 1.49 6.45
C VAL A 96 0.11 1.02 6.65
N TRP A 97 0.94 1.16 5.62
CA TRP A 97 2.33 0.75 5.63
C TRP A 97 3.16 1.51 6.66
N GLU A 98 3.11 2.84 6.63
CA GLU A 98 3.80 3.71 7.60
C GLU A 98 3.37 3.42 9.03
N ARG A 99 2.08 3.17 9.27
CA ARG A 99 1.59 2.81 10.60
C ARG A 99 2.22 1.51 11.11
N MET A 100 2.35 0.51 10.24
CA MET A 100 2.99 -0.75 10.59
C MET A 100 4.50 -0.58 10.81
N LEU A 101 5.20 0.20 9.96
CA LEU A 101 6.60 0.55 10.20
C LEU A 101 6.76 1.21 11.58
N SER A 102 5.88 2.15 11.91
CA SER A 102 5.88 2.85 13.19
C SER A 102 5.72 1.87 14.35
N VAL A 103 4.78 0.92 14.29
CA VAL A 103 4.56 -0.04 15.40
C VAL A 103 5.73 -1.03 15.56
N TYR A 104 6.30 -1.52 14.46
CA TYR A 104 7.23 -2.66 14.50
C TYR A 104 8.71 -2.30 14.35
N GLU A 105 9.03 -1.09 13.91
CA GLU A 105 10.41 -0.62 13.71
C GLU A 105 10.81 0.49 14.69
N GLN A 106 9.91 0.90 15.58
CA GLN A 106 10.22 1.81 16.70
C GLN A 106 11.22 1.22 17.72
N SER A 107 11.57 -0.06 17.63
CA SER A 107 12.50 -0.75 18.56
C SER A 107 13.90 -0.91 17.98
N CYS A 108 14.49 0.17 17.47
CA CYS A 108 15.94 0.26 17.22
C CYS A 108 16.50 1.47 17.97
N ASP A 109 16.44 1.41 19.31
CA ASP A 109 17.32 2.16 20.20
C ASP A 109 18.19 1.14 20.98
#